data_AF-C4FGV3-F1
#
_entry.id   AF-C4FGV3-F1
#
_cell.length_a   1.000
_cell.length_b   1.000
_cell.length_c   1.000
_cell.angle_alpha   90.00
_cell.angle_beta   90.00
_cell.angle_gamma   90.00
#
_symmetry.space_group_name_H-M   'P 1'
#
loop_
_entity.id
_entity.type
_entity.pdbx_description
1 polymer ?
#
loop_
_entity_poly.entity_id
_entity_poly.type
_entity_poly.pdbx_seq_one_letter_code
_entity_poly.pdbx_strand_id
1 'polypeptide(L)'
;MICSVKARQGRAGGCGKYIFKESDEIMSLMGLGHDVVDISGFSQQLNEPGARLRALFSTRELRQAALRARMKHDDESLHLAARWAGKEAVLKAWCEAIAQLPRHTNAGEGNARAGEYPYTLDDFPWREVEILDDSRGCPRVVLSAKASTALTDSLGVNEPGPGQNRMPVFHVSLSHDGSVASAVVILQMEDRPETDGI
;
A
#
# COMPACT_ATOMS: atom_id res chain seq x y z
N MET A 1 -12.66 -22.86 -6.28
CA MET A 1 -13.23 -23.48 -5.06
C MET A 1 -14.10 -22.42 -4.40
N ILE A 2 -15.40 -22.43 -4.68
CA ILE A 2 -16.35 -21.36 -4.32
C ILE A 2 -17.01 -21.76 -3.00
N CYS A 3 -16.79 -20.99 -1.93
CA CYS A 3 -17.45 -21.22 -0.65
C CYS A 3 -18.86 -20.62 -0.70
N SER A 4 -19.87 -21.49 -0.65
CA SER A 4 -21.29 -21.15 -0.65
C SER A 4 -21.78 -21.01 0.78
N VAL A 5 -22.31 -19.85 1.17
CA VAL A 5 -22.99 -19.66 2.45
C VAL A 5 -24.49 -19.52 2.20
N LYS A 6 -25.25 -20.51 2.70
CA LYS A 6 -26.72 -20.54 2.71
C LYS A 6 -27.27 -19.43 3.62
N ALA A 7 -28.16 -18.61 3.07
CA ALA A 7 -29.02 -17.72 3.86
C ALA A 7 -30.07 -18.56 4.63
N ARG A 8 -30.13 -18.40 5.97
CA ARG A 8 -31.27 -18.86 6.77
C ARG A 8 -32.30 -17.73 6.86
N GLN A 9 -33.52 -17.98 6.39
CA GLN A 9 -34.70 -17.17 6.71
C GLN A 9 -35.12 -17.40 8.16
N GLY A 10 -35.07 -16.35 8.97
CA GLY A 10 -35.63 -16.29 10.32
C GLY A 10 -36.78 -15.29 10.37
N ARG A 11 -37.91 -15.69 10.97
CA ARG A 11 -39.19 -14.98 11.04
C ARG A 11 -39.13 -13.67 11.82
N ALA A 12 -40.02 -12.75 11.43
CA ALA A 12 -40.36 -11.52 12.13
C ALA A 12 -40.94 -11.78 13.53
N GLY A 13 -40.50 -10.98 14.51
CA GLY A 13 -41.14 -10.86 15.81
C GLY A 13 -40.24 -10.14 16.84
N GLY A 14 -40.74 -9.03 17.41
CA GLY A 14 -40.24 -8.49 18.67
C GLY A 14 -39.55 -7.13 18.56
N CYS A 15 -40.30 -6.10 18.91
CA CYS A 15 -39.78 -4.77 19.24
C CYS A 15 -38.82 -4.88 20.44
N GLY A 16 -37.54 -4.71 20.18
CA GLY A 16 -36.49 -4.53 21.17
C GLY A 16 -35.49 -3.56 20.56
N LYS A 17 -35.28 -2.41 21.20
CA LYS A 17 -34.18 -1.50 20.85
C LYS A 17 -32.89 -2.21 21.25
N TYR A 18 -32.39 -3.08 20.37
CA TYR A 18 -31.00 -3.49 20.41
C TYR A 18 -30.21 -2.25 20.00
N ILE A 19 -29.68 -1.53 20.99
CA ILE A 19 -28.53 -0.68 20.77
C ILE A 19 -27.44 -1.66 20.37
N PHE A 20 -27.25 -1.85 19.07
CA PHE A 20 -26.04 -2.46 18.55
C PHE A 20 -24.91 -1.58 19.05
N LYS A 21 -24.10 -2.09 19.97
CA LYS A 21 -22.73 -1.62 20.11
C LYS A 21 -22.09 -1.96 18.77
N GLU A 22 -22.09 -0.99 17.87
CA GLU A 22 -21.28 -1.02 16.67
C GLU A 22 -19.85 -1.16 17.16
N SER A 23 -19.33 -2.38 17.13
CA SER A 23 -17.92 -2.63 17.34
C SER A 23 -17.21 -1.89 16.21
N ASP A 24 -16.62 -0.74 16.55
CA ASP A 24 -15.76 0.15 15.76
C ASP A 24 -14.47 -0.55 15.23
N GLU A 25 -14.51 -1.85 14.97
CA GLU A 25 -13.44 -2.62 14.31
C GLU A 25 -13.73 -2.81 12.81
N ILE A 26 -14.39 -1.84 12.18
CA ILE A 26 -14.26 -1.71 10.74
C ILE A 26 -12.89 -1.07 10.50
N MET A 27 -11.89 -1.90 10.15
CA MET A 27 -10.67 -1.43 9.52
C MET A 27 -11.06 -0.43 8.43
N SER A 28 -10.71 0.84 8.62
CA SER A 28 -11.15 1.90 7.71
C SER A 28 -10.27 1.82 6.48
N LEU A 29 -10.72 1.05 5.48
CA LEU A 29 -10.16 1.02 4.15
C LEU A 29 -10.14 2.46 3.61
N MET A 30 -8.95 2.98 3.33
CA MET A 30 -8.76 4.30 2.74
C MET A 30 -8.57 4.22 1.23
N GLY A 31 -7.85 3.19 0.75
CA GLY A 31 -7.60 3.02 -0.67
C GLY A 31 -7.11 1.63 -1.06
N LEU A 32 -7.15 1.38 -2.35
CA LEU A 32 -6.84 0.13 -3.02
C LEU A 32 -6.05 0.43 -4.30
N GLY A 33 -5.00 -0.34 -4.52
CA GLY A 33 -4.20 -0.30 -5.72
C GLY A 33 -3.99 -1.70 -6.27
N HIS A 34 -4.04 -1.80 -7.59
CA HIS A 34 -3.70 -3.03 -8.30
C HIS A 34 -2.84 -2.68 -9.51
N ASP A 35 -1.82 -3.49 -9.74
CA ASP A 35 -0.95 -3.35 -10.89
C ASP A 35 -0.55 -4.70 -11.49
N VAL A 36 -0.25 -4.69 -12.79
CA VAL A 36 0.13 -5.85 -13.58
C VAL A 36 1.29 -5.45 -14.49
N VAL A 37 2.35 -6.25 -14.48
CA VAL A 37 3.60 -5.99 -15.18
C VAL A 37 3.90 -7.16 -16.12
N ASP A 38 4.15 -6.85 -17.40
CA ASP A 38 4.78 -7.81 -18.33
C ASP A 38 6.26 -7.95 -17.98
N ILE A 39 6.67 -9.15 -17.57
CA ILE A 39 8.03 -9.44 -17.12
C ILE A 39 9.03 -9.28 -18.25
N SER A 40 8.63 -9.61 -19.49
CA SER A 40 9.55 -9.57 -20.63
C SER A 40 9.93 -8.14 -21.00
N GLY A 41 8.94 -7.25 -21.16
CA GLY A 41 9.16 -5.82 -21.38
C GLY A 41 9.84 -5.15 -20.19
N PHE A 42 9.47 -5.51 -18.96
CA PHE A 42 10.15 -5.01 -17.76
C PHE A 42 11.64 -5.39 -17.74
N SER A 43 11.97 -6.64 -18.06
CA SER A 43 13.36 -7.12 -18.10
C SER A 43 14.17 -6.41 -19.19
N GLN A 44 13.57 -6.09 -20.34
CA GLN A 44 14.23 -5.29 -21.38
C GLN A 44 14.59 -3.90 -20.84
N GLN A 45 13.62 -3.17 -20.30
CA GLN A 45 13.82 -1.83 -19.74
C GLN A 45 14.82 -1.82 -18.57
N LEU A 46 14.81 -2.86 -17.74
CA LEU A 46 15.73 -2.99 -16.61
C LEU A 46 17.20 -3.10 -17.07
N ASN A 47 17.43 -3.69 -18.24
CA ASN A 47 18.76 -3.98 -18.78
C ASN A 47 19.26 -2.94 -19.81
N GLU A 48 18.48 -1.88 -20.07
CA GLU A 48 18.91 -0.81 -20.98
C GLU A 48 20.15 -0.06 -20.45
N PRO A 49 21.13 0.31 -21.29
CA PRO A 49 22.25 1.14 -20.87
C PRO A 49 21.78 2.48 -20.28
N GLY A 50 22.17 2.77 -19.04
CA GLY A 50 21.68 3.94 -18.31
C GLY A 50 20.28 3.75 -17.70
N ALA A 51 19.80 2.51 -17.59
CA ALA A 51 18.47 2.14 -17.11
C ALA A 51 18.05 2.92 -15.86
N ARG A 52 17.12 3.86 -16.06
CA ARG A 52 16.47 4.61 -14.99
C ARG A 52 15.68 3.68 -14.07
N LEU A 53 15.10 2.62 -14.62
CA LEU A 53 14.24 1.68 -13.91
C LEU A 53 14.95 1.00 -12.75
N ARG A 54 16.20 0.53 -12.93
CA ARG A 54 16.97 -0.08 -11.84
C ARG A 54 17.26 0.92 -10.71
N ALA A 55 17.40 2.20 -11.03
CA ALA A 55 17.62 3.26 -10.05
C ALA A 55 16.37 3.61 -9.22
N LEU A 56 15.18 3.16 -9.63
CA LEU A 56 13.92 3.32 -8.88
C LEU A 56 13.83 2.36 -7.68
N PHE A 57 14.72 1.37 -7.60
CA PHE A 57 14.79 0.42 -6.50
C PHE A 57 15.83 0.83 -5.47
N SER A 58 15.54 0.54 -4.20
CA SER A 58 16.49 0.68 -3.12
C SER A 58 17.58 -0.41 -3.21
N THR A 59 18.74 -0.15 -2.59
CA THR A 59 19.79 -1.18 -2.48
C THR A 59 19.31 -2.43 -1.73
N ARG A 60 18.35 -2.28 -0.81
CA ARG A 60 17.78 -3.40 -0.04
C ARG A 60 16.88 -4.27 -0.92
N GLU A 61 16.05 -3.65 -1.76
CA GLU A 61 15.19 -4.34 -2.72
C GLU A 61 16.01 -5.13 -3.73
N LEU A 62 17.01 -4.49 -4.34
CA LEU A 62 17.93 -5.15 -5.29
C LEU A 62 18.63 -6.34 -4.64
N ARG A 63 19.12 -6.19 -3.40
CA ARG A 63 19.77 -7.28 -2.67
C ARG A 63 18.82 -8.44 -2.40
N GLN A 64 17.59 -8.17 -1.95
CA GLN A 64 16.60 -9.22 -1.68
C GLN A 64 16.15 -9.92 -2.97
N ALA A 65 15.93 -9.18 -4.05
CA ALA A 65 15.58 -9.76 -5.35
C ALA A 65 16.70 -10.69 -5.86
N ALA A 66 17.95 -10.23 -5.83
CA ALA A 66 19.10 -11.04 -6.23
C ALA A 66 19.30 -12.30 -5.36
N LEU A 67 19.01 -12.21 -4.05
CA LEU A 67 19.08 -13.37 -3.16
C LEU A 67 17.96 -14.37 -3.47
N ARG A 68 16.74 -13.88 -3.70
CA ARG A 68 15.58 -14.73 -3.99
C ARG A 68 15.71 -15.43 -5.33
N ALA A 69 16.22 -14.72 -6.34
CA ALA A 69 16.59 -15.27 -7.64
C ALA A 69 17.53 -16.49 -7.50
N ARG A 70 18.59 -16.33 -6.72
CA ARG A 70 19.55 -17.42 -6.45
C ARG A 70 18.90 -18.60 -5.72
N MET A 71 18.05 -18.35 -4.72
CA MET A 71 17.39 -19.41 -3.95
C MET A 71 16.34 -20.18 -4.77
N LYS A 72 15.68 -19.51 -5.71
CA LYS A 72 14.62 -20.09 -6.56
C LYS A 72 15.14 -20.60 -7.90
N HIS A 73 16.41 -20.36 -8.21
CA HIS A 73 17.03 -20.69 -9.49
C HIS A 73 16.30 -20.05 -10.69
N ASP A 74 15.85 -18.81 -10.51
CA ASP A 74 15.17 -18.00 -11.52
C ASP A 74 15.84 -16.62 -11.67
N ASP A 75 15.25 -15.72 -12.47
CA ASP A 75 15.84 -14.42 -12.82
C ASP A 75 15.52 -13.34 -11.78
N GLU A 76 16.50 -12.48 -11.48
CA GLU A 76 16.31 -11.27 -10.65
C GLU A 76 15.20 -10.38 -11.21
N SER A 77 15.09 -10.28 -12.55
CA SER A 77 14.09 -9.46 -13.22
C SER A 77 12.65 -9.83 -12.83
N LEU A 78 12.40 -11.12 -12.57
CA LEU A 78 11.12 -11.68 -12.14
C LEU A 78 10.70 -11.14 -10.76
N HIS A 79 11.65 -11.15 -9.82
CA HIS A 79 11.44 -10.66 -8.45
C HIS A 79 11.36 -9.13 -8.38
N LEU A 80 12.03 -8.43 -9.31
CA LEU A 80 11.94 -6.98 -9.44
C LEU A 80 10.65 -6.53 -10.12
N ALA A 81 10.16 -7.28 -11.11
CA ALA A 81 8.86 -7.00 -11.75
C ALA A 81 7.70 -7.09 -10.75
N ALA A 82 7.71 -8.10 -9.87
CA ALA A 82 6.72 -8.21 -8.79
C ALA A 82 6.79 -7.04 -7.80
N ARG A 83 8.00 -6.58 -7.45
CA ARG A 83 8.18 -5.38 -6.60
C ARG A 83 7.76 -4.10 -7.31
N TRP A 84 7.99 -4.01 -8.62
CA TRP A 84 7.53 -2.89 -9.44
C TRP A 84 6.01 -2.79 -9.41
N ALA A 85 5.31 -3.91 -9.65
CA ALA A 85 3.86 -3.97 -9.51
C ALA A 85 3.42 -3.53 -8.10
N GLY A 86 4.16 -3.95 -7.06
CA GLY A 86 3.92 -3.51 -5.68
C GLY A 86 4.03 -2.00 -5.49
N LYS A 87 5.10 -1.37 -6.00
CA LYS A 87 5.30 0.08 -5.91
C LYS A 87 4.21 0.87 -6.64
N GLU A 88 3.86 0.45 -7.86
CA GLU A 88 2.77 1.06 -8.64
C GLU A 88 1.42 0.91 -7.94
N ALA A 89 1.14 -0.26 -7.35
CA ALA A 89 -0.05 -0.48 -6.55
C ALA A 89 -0.07 0.39 -5.29
N VAL A 90 1.06 0.65 -4.63
CA VAL A 90 1.15 1.60 -3.51
C VAL A 90 0.78 3.01 -3.95
N LEU A 91 1.34 3.49 -5.07
CA LEU A 91 1.02 4.81 -5.63
C LEU A 91 -0.49 4.91 -5.93
N LYS A 92 -1.07 3.90 -6.56
CA LYS A 92 -2.50 3.85 -6.89
C LYS A 92 -3.38 3.89 -5.64
N ALA A 93 -3.08 3.07 -4.63
CA ALA A 93 -3.83 3.04 -3.37
C ALA A 93 -3.77 4.38 -2.63
N TRP A 94 -2.60 5.02 -2.62
CA TRP A 94 -2.42 6.35 -2.03
C TRP A 94 -3.22 7.42 -2.78
N CYS A 95 -3.12 7.46 -4.11
CA CYS A 95 -3.88 8.40 -4.92
C CYS A 95 -5.39 8.23 -4.77
N GLU A 96 -5.88 6.98 -4.72
CA GLU A 96 -7.31 6.72 -4.50
C GLU A 96 -7.75 7.23 -3.11
N ALA A 97 -6.95 7.00 -2.06
CA ALA A 97 -7.25 7.49 -0.73
C ALA A 97 -7.35 9.03 -0.66
N ILE A 98 -6.43 9.75 -1.30
CA ILE A 98 -6.50 11.22 -1.42
C ILE A 98 -7.78 11.63 -2.17
N ALA A 99 -8.11 10.95 -3.27
CA ALA A 99 -9.26 11.27 -4.10
C ALA A 99 -10.62 11.12 -3.38
N GLN A 100 -10.67 10.30 -2.32
CA GLN A 100 -11.86 10.09 -1.49
C GLN A 100 -12.04 11.16 -0.42
N LEU A 101 -11.02 11.97 -0.13
CA LEU A 101 -11.14 13.05 0.84
C LEU A 101 -12.14 14.11 0.36
N PRO A 102 -12.92 14.72 1.27
CA PRO A 102 -13.78 15.84 0.92
C PRO A 102 -12.94 16.93 0.25
N ARG A 103 -13.29 17.33 -0.98
CA ARG A 103 -12.63 18.47 -1.61
C ARG A 103 -12.94 19.70 -0.76
N HIS A 104 -11.95 20.23 -0.04
CA HIS A 104 -12.08 21.50 0.63
C HIS A 104 -12.37 22.57 -0.43
N THR A 105 -13.61 23.06 -0.50
CA THR A 105 -14.02 24.11 -1.46
C THR A 105 -13.51 25.50 -1.09
N ASN A 106 -12.65 25.63 -0.07
CA ASN A 106 -12.10 26.91 0.35
C ASN A 106 -10.58 26.84 0.30
N ALA A 107 -10.01 27.23 -0.84
CA ALA A 107 -8.61 27.60 -0.95
C ALA A 107 -8.37 28.86 -0.10
N GLY A 108 -8.09 28.68 1.20
CA GLY A 108 -7.84 29.77 2.13
C GLY A 108 -7.01 29.29 3.31
N GLU A 109 -5.75 29.70 3.31
CA GLU A 109 -4.85 29.90 4.47
C GLU A 109 -4.72 28.75 5.49
N GLY A 110 -3.70 27.90 5.28
CA GLY A 110 -3.24 26.92 6.27
C GLY A 110 -2.23 25.93 5.67
N ASN A 111 -1.15 25.66 6.41
CA ASN A 111 -0.02 24.81 6.02
C ASN A 111 -0.43 23.32 5.97
N ALA A 112 -0.06 22.62 4.88
CA ALA A 112 -0.40 21.23 4.50
C ALA A 112 -1.91 20.95 4.30
N ARG A 113 -2.33 20.83 3.04
CA ARG A 113 -3.74 20.63 2.67
C ARG A 113 -4.00 19.15 2.44
N ALA A 114 -4.68 18.51 3.40
CA ALA A 114 -5.33 17.23 3.17
C ALA A 114 -6.09 17.27 1.83
N GLY A 115 -5.91 16.25 0.99
CA GLY A 115 -6.48 16.20 -0.35
C GLY A 115 -5.58 16.73 -1.47
N GLU A 116 -4.38 17.27 -1.18
CA GLU A 116 -3.38 17.58 -2.19
C GLU A 116 -2.45 16.37 -2.45
N TYR A 117 -2.12 16.16 -3.73
CA TYR A 117 -1.14 15.13 -4.13
C TYR A 117 0.28 15.67 -3.87
N PRO A 118 1.08 15.00 -3.02
CA PRO A 118 2.40 15.51 -2.62
C PRO A 118 3.47 15.36 -3.69
N TYR A 119 3.19 14.55 -4.72
CA TYR A 119 4.09 14.27 -5.83
C TYR A 119 3.30 14.21 -7.14
N THR A 120 4.01 14.47 -8.23
CA THR A 120 3.67 14.10 -9.60
C THR A 120 4.28 12.74 -9.95
N LEU A 121 4.00 12.24 -11.15
CA LEU A 121 4.65 11.02 -11.64
C LEU A 121 6.17 11.19 -11.85
N ASP A 122 6.63 12.42 -12.13
CA ASP A 122 8.03 12.70 -12.46
C ASP A 122 8.93 12.82 -11.21
N ASP A 123 8.37 13.19 -10.06
CA ASP A 123 9.10 13.40 -8.81
C ASP A 123 8.67 12.48 -7.66
N PHE A 124 7.85 11.46 -7.95
CA PHE A 124 7.50 10.44 -6.97
C PHE A 124 8.76 9.72 -6.46
N PRO A 125 8.95 9.57 -5.14
CA PRO A 125 10.20 9.09 -4.57
C PRO A 125 10.27 7.56 -4.59
N TRP A 126 10.27 6.95 -5.78
CA TRP A 126 10.21 5.49 -5.99
C TRP A 126 11.20 4.69 -5.13
N ARG A 127 12.41 5.22 -4.93
CA ARG A 127 13.47 4.58 -4.14
C ARG A 127 13.21 4.60 -2.63
N GLU A 128 12.36 5.53 -2.16
CA GLU A 128 11.97 5.70 -0.77
C GLU A 128 10.68 4.96 -0.41
N VAL A 129 10.00 4.37 -1.40
CA VAL A 129 8.82 3.52 -1.26
C VAL A 129 9.27 2.08 -1.52
N GLU A 130 9.77 1.39 -0.50
CA GLU A 130 10.37 0.07 -0.64
C GLU A 130 9.34 -1.06 -0.49
N ILE A 131 9.47 -2.12 -1.30
CA ILE A 131 8.76 -3.39 -1.12
C ILE A 131 9.76 -4.46 -0.65
N LEU A 132 9.72 -4.77 0.65
CA LEU A 132 10.69 -5.64 1.30
C LEU A 132 10.03 -6.85 1.94
N ASP A 133 10.66 -8.00 1.79
CA ASP A 133 10.22 -9.22 2.46
C ASP A 133 10.67 -9.20 3.94
N ASP A 134 9.77 -9.56 4.86
CA ASP A 134 10.10 -9.79 6.26
C ASP A 134 10.85 -11.13 6.46
N SER A 135 11.15 -11.49 7.70
CA SER A 135 11.89 -12.71 8.03
C SER A 135 11.16 -14.01 7.64
N ARG A 136 9.85 -13.95 7.39
CA ARG A 136 9.02 -15.07 6.93
C ARG A 136 8.82 -15.05 5.41
N GLY A 137 9.36 -14.05 4.72
CA GLY A 137 9.18 -13.88 3.29
C GLY A 137 7.87 -13.20 2.90
N CYS A 138 7.15 -12.59 3.87
CA CYS A 138 5.95 -11.81 3.58
C CYS A 138 6.34 -10.39 3.15
N PRO A 139 5.86 -9.88 2.00
CA PRO A 139 6.20 -8.56 1.53
C PRO A 139 5.55 -7.47 2.39
N ARG A 140 6.27 -6.37 2.59
CA ARG A 140 5.87 -5.18 3.35
C ARG A 140 6.23 -3.92 2.58
N VAL A 141 5.38 -2.90 2.70
CA VAL A 141 5.71 -1.55 2.25
C VAL A 141 6.50 -0.87 3.36
N VAL A 142 7.67 -0.32 3.03
CA VAL A 142 8.49 0.46 3.96
C VAL A 142 8.73 1.82 3.33
N LEU A 143 8.27 2.87 4.01
CA LEU A 143 8.48 4.25 3.58
C LEU A 143 9.66 4.88 4.31
N SER A 144 10.37 5.77 3.64
CA SER A 144 11.26 6.71 4.33
C SER A 144 10.45 7.60 5.29
N ALA A 145 11.13 8.25 6.24
CA ALA A 145 10.49 9.23 7.11
C ALA A 145 9.80 10.35 6.30
N LYS A 146 10.45 10.84 5.23
CA LYS A 146 9.91 11.88 4.35
C LYS A 146 8.65 11.42 3.61
N ALA A 147 8.68 10.24 3.01
CA ALA A 147 7.52 9.69 2.29
C ALA A 147 6.36 9.37 3.25
N SER A 148 6.67 8.90 4.47
CA SER A 148 5.68 8.67 5.53
C SER A 148 5.00 9.98 5.96
N THR A 149 5.77 11.05 6.18
CA THR A 149 5.21 12.38 6.49
C THR A 149 4.34 12.91 5.35
N ALA A 150 4.78 12.78 4.10
CA ALA A 150 3.98 13.20 2.94
C ALA A 150 2.66 12.41 2.84
N LEU A 151 2.68 11.11 3.14
CA LEU A 151 1.48 10.27 3.21
C LEU A 151 0.51 10.79 4.26
N THR A 152 0.98 11.01 5.48
CA THR A 152 0.10 11.45 6.56
C THR A 152 -0.39 12.89 6.37
N ASP A 153 0.41 13.78 5.76
CA ASP A 153 0.03 15.16 5.43
C ASP A 153 -1.07 15.19 4.37
N SER A 154 -0.85 14.49 3.25
CA SER A 154 -1.81 14.42 2.14
C SER A 154 -3.13 13.76 2.54
N LEU A 155 -3.10 12.85 3.52
CA LEU A 155 -4.28 12.22 4.09
C LEU A 155 -4.94 13.03 5.22
N GLY A 156 -4.30 14.08 5.73
CA GLY A 156 -4.82 14.89 6.83
C GLY A 156 -4.84 14.16 8.18
N VAL A 157 -3.96 13.18 8.40
CA VAL A 157 -3.92 12.32 9.60
C VAL A 157 -2.74 12.63 10.52
N ASN A 158 -2.13 13.81 10.39
CA ASN A 158 -0.97 14.24 11.19
C ASN A 158 -1.31 14.82 12.57
N GLU A 159 -2.57 15.16 12.82
CA GLU A 159 -3.01 15.73 14.10
C GLU A 159 -3.54 14.62 15.03
N PRO A 160 -2.80 14.20 16.07
CA PRO A 160 -3.33 13.32 17.09
C PRO A 160 -4.35 14.11 17.93
N GLY A 161 -5.62 14.09 17.52
CA GLY A 161 -6.72 14.43 18.42
C GLY A 161 -6.74 13.47 19.62
N PRO A 162 -7.28 13.86 20.80
CA PRO A 162 -7.44 12.96 21.93
C PRO A 162 -8.18 11.68 21.50
N GLY A 163 -7.52 10.53 21.61
CA GLY A 163 -8.08 9.22 21.20
C GLY A 163 -7.83 8.81 19.74
N GLN A 164 -7.05 9.56 18.95
CA GLN A 164 -6.72 9.22 17.55
C GLN A 164 -5.28 8.69 17.42
N ASN A 165 -4.97 7.60 18.13
CA ASN A 165 -3.68 6.92 17.99
C ASN A 165 -3.71 5.94 16.80
N ARG A 166 -4.03 6.45 15.60
CA ARG A 166 -4.09 5.63 14.39
C ARG A 166 -3.02 6.04 13.38
N MET A 167 -2.67 5.13 12.48
CA MET A 167 -1.72 5.37 11.40
C MET A 167 -2.16 4.69 10.10
N PRO A 168 -1.84 5.28 8.95
CA PRO A 168 -2.01 4.63 7.66
C PRO A 168 -1.02 3.47 7.53
N VAL A 169 -1.54 2.28 7.19
CA VAL A 169 -0.77 1.06 6.97
C VAL A 169 -1.11 0.49 5.59
N PHE A 170 -0.08 0.15 4.84
CA PHE A 170 -0.22 -0.58 3.58
C PHE A 170 -0.10 -2.09 3.81
N HIS A 171 -1.08 -2.83 3.32
CA HIS A 171 -1.02 -4.28 3.12
C HIS A 171 -0.73 -4.54 1.66
N VAL A 172 0.25 -5.40 1.38
CA VAL A 172 0.66 -5.72 0.03
C VAL A 172 0.68 -7.22 -0.17
N SER A 173 0.19 -7.67 -1.32
CA SER A 173 0.33 -9.03 -1.81
C SER A 173 0.92 -8.99 -3.21
N LEU A 174 1.94 -9.80 -3.45
CA LEU A 174 2.64 -9.90 -4.73
C LEU A 174 2.46 -11.31 -5.29
N SER A 175 2.33 -11.42 -6.61
CA SER A 175 2.29 -12.69 -7.31
C SER A 175 2.98 -12.57 -8.67
N HIS A 176 3.44 -13.70 -9.18
CA HIS A 176 3.82 -13.82 -10.58
C HIS A 176 3.49 -15.22 -11.07
N ASP A 177 3.09 -15.33 -12.33
CA ASP A 177 2.91 -16.59 -13.02
C ASP A 177 3.18 -16.40 -14.51
N GLY A 178 3.90 -17.34 -15.11
CA GLY A 178 4.38 -17.25 -16.48
C GLY A 178 5.09 -15.91 -16.76
N SER A 179 4.54 -15.15 -17.71
CA SER A 179 5.11 -13.87 -18.18
C SER A 179 4.59 -12.64 -17.43
N VAL A 180 3.79 -12.82 -16.37
CA VAL A 180 3.10 -11.72 -15.70
C VAL A 180 3.46 -11.67 -14.23
N ALA A 181 3.72 -10.47 -13.73
CA ALA A 181 3.75 -10.17 -12.29
C ALA A 181 2.57 -9.25 -11.94
N SER A 182 2.06 -9.33 -10.72
CA SER A 182 0.94 -8.52 -10.26
C SER A 182 1.06 -8.25 -8.76
N ALA A 183 0.48 -7.13 -8.33
CA ALA A 183 0.36 -6.80 -6.92
C ALA A 183 -1.00 -6.19 -6.61
N VAL A 184 -1.48 -6.46 -5.40
CA VAL A 184 -2.63 -5.78 -4.79
C VAL A 184 -2.15 -5.10 -3.51
N VAL A 185 -2.54 -3.85 -3.33
CA VAL A 185 -2.26 -3.06 -2.14
C VAL A 185 -3.56 -2.54 -1.56
N ILE A 186 -3.69 -2.64 -0.24
CA ILE A 186 -4.76 -2.01 0.55
C ILE A 186 -4.09 -1.01 1.48
N LEU A 187 -4.57 0.22 1.48
CA LEU A 187 -4.21 1.25 2.45
C LEU A 187 -5.35 1.39 3.45
N GLN A 188 -5.05 1.25 4.75
CA GLN A 188 -6.04 1.31 5.82
C GLN A 188 -5.55 2.10 7.03
N MET A 189 -6.49 2.59 7.85
CA MET A 189 -6.15 3.14 9.16
C MET A 189 -6.15 2.05 10.22
N GLU A 190 -5.01 1.87 10.89
CA GLU A 190 -4.85 0.95 12.02
C GLU A 190 -4.50 1.71 13.29
N ASP A 191 -4.80 1.13 14.45
CA ASP A 191 -4.28 1.64 15.72
C ASP A 191 -2.76 1.47 15.74
N ARG A 192 -2.05 2.48 16.25
CA ARG A 192 -0.61 2.35 16.45
C ARG A 192 -0.38 1.24 17.48
N PRO A 193 0.57 0.32 17.26
CA PRO A 193 0.90 -0.68 18.25
C PRO A 193 1.28 0.01 19.56
N GLU A 194 0.70 -0.45 20.68
CA GLU A 194 1.10 0.01 22.00
C GLU A 194 2.60 -0.20 22.15
N THR A 195 3.35 0.88 22.31
CA THR A 195 4.73 0.79 22.74
C THR A 195 4.69 0.43 24.21
N ASP A 196 4.71 -0.87 24.53
CA ASP A 196 5.03 -1.32 25.88
C ASP A 196 6.35 -0.64 26.27
N GLY A 197 6.28 0.26 27.24
CA GLY A 197 7.40 1.06 27.69
C GLY A 197 8.58 0.17 28.07
N ILE A 198 9.71 0.38 27.41
CA ILE A 198 11.02 -0.07 27.89
C ILE A 198 11.48 0.88 28.98
#